data_AF-A0A926BJS5-F1
#
_entry.id   AF-A0A926BJS5-F1
#
_cell.length_a   1.000
_cell.length_b   1.000
_cell.length_c   1.000
_cell.angle_alpha   90.00
_cell.angle_beta   90.00
_cell.angle_gamma   90.00
#
_symmetry.space_group_name_H-M   'P 1'
#
loop_
_entity.id
_entity.type
_entity.pdbx_description
1 polymer ?
#
loop_
_entity_poly.entity_id
_entity_poly.type
_entity_poly.pdbx_seq_one_letter_code
_entity_poly.pdbx_strand_id
1 'polypeptide(L)' 'EMCPVGSLGGEVAQATAVNSGGETVGVAQLSGSETVHAFVGKGGEKATDLGTLGG' A
#
# COMPACT_ATOMS: atom_id res chain seq x y z
N GLU A 1 -3.35 -12.51 12.76
CA GLU A 1 -4.20 -11.42 12.22
C GLU A 1 -4.03 -11.38 10.71
N MET A 2 -5.10 -11.12 9.95
CA MET A 2 -4.98 -10.96 8.50
C MET A 2 -4.36 -9.59 8.22
N CYS A 3 -3.17 -9.57 7.63
CA CYS A 3 -2.63 -8.34 7.08
C CYS A 3 -3.38 -8.10 5.77
N PRO A 4 -4.16 -7.01 5.61
CA PRO A 4 -4.86 -6.76 4.35
C PRO A 4 -3.82 -6.71 3.23
N VAL A 5 -3.98 -7.60 2.26
CA VAL A 5 -3.11 -7.68 1.09
C VAL A 5 -3.06 -6.32 0.39
N GLY A 6 -1.86 -5.74 0.26
CA GLY A 6 -1.67 -4.42 -0.32
C GLY A 6 -1.86 -3.22 0.62
N SER A 7 -1.91 -3.43 1.95
CA SER A 7 -1.87 -2.33 2.93
C SER A 7 -0.46 -2.15 3.52
N LEU A 8 -0.13 -0.92 3.93
CA LEU A 8 1.08 -0.63 4.72
C LEU A 8 0.84 -0.77 6.24
N GLY A 9 -0.21 -1.52 6.63
CA GLY A 9 -0.61 -1.74 8.01
C GLY A 9 -1.59 -0.70 8.58
N GLY A 10 -1.96 0.33 7.82
CA GLY A 10 -3.04 1.25 8.18
C GLY A 10 -4.43 0.72 7.86
N GLU A 11 -5.45 1.49 8.26
CA GLU A 11 -6.86 1.14 8.06
C GLU A 11 -7.34 1.40 6.63
N VAL A 12 -6.69 2.32 5.91
CA VAL A 12 -7.04 2.71 4.55
C VAL A 12 -5.96 2.30 3.57
N ALA A 13 -6.37 1.60 2.50
CA ALA A 13 -5.56 1.33 1.33
C ALA A 13 -6.42 1.38 0.06
N GLN A 14 -5.88 1.98 -1.00
CA GLN A 14 -6.53 2.06 -2.30
C GLN A 14 -5.53 1.71 -3.41
N ALA A 15 -5.85 0.67 -4.16
CA ALA A 15 -5.16 0.32 -5.40
C ALA A 15 -5.56 1.31 -6.52
N THR A 16 -4.58 1.79 -7.27
CA THR A 16 -4.78 2.72 -8.40
C THR A 16 -4.49 2.07 -9.75
N ALA A 17 -3.56 1.11 -9.79
CA ALA A 17 -3.27 0.34 -11.00
C ALA A 17 -2.73 -1.05 -10.65
N VAL A 18 -2.91 -1.97 -11.60
CA VAL A 18 -2.39 -3.34 -11.56
C VAL A 18 -1.80 -3.68 -12.92
N ASN A 19 -0.67 -4.39 -12.96
CA ASN A 19 -0.07 -4.88 -14.20
C ASN A 19 -0.34 -6.37 -14.43
N SER A 20 0.01 -6.89 -15.61
CA SER A 20 -0.18 -8.31 -15.97
C SER A 20 0.65 -9.28 -15.13
N GLY A 21 1.67 -8.79 -14.40
CA GLY A 21 2.47 -9.57 -13.46
C GLY A 21 1.83 -9.72 -12.07
N GLY A 22 0.68 -9.08 -11.84
CA GLY A 22 -0.04 -9.08 -10.56
C GLY A 22 0.51 -8.07 -9.55
N GLU A 23 1.38 -7.15 -9.98
CA GLU A 23 1.85 -6.05 -9.15
C GLU A 23 0.82 -4.94 -9.15
N THR A 24 0.55 -4.40 -7.97
CA THR A 24 -0.42 -3.35 -7.70
C THR A 24 0.31 -2.14 -7.12
N VAL A 25 -0.02 -0.96 -7.61
CA VAL A 25 0.42 0.31 -7.06
C VAL A 25 -0.76 1.09 -6.52
N GLY A 26 -0.52 1.93 -5.52
CA GLY A 26 -1.60 2.69 -4.88
C GLY A 26 -1.12 3.56 -3.75
N VAL A 27 -2.08 3.95 -2.91
CA VAL A 27 -1.82 4.69 -1.68
C VAL A 27 -2.37 3.94 -0.49
N ALA A 28 -1.65 3.97 0.63
CA ALA A 28 -2.07 3.35 1.87
C ALA A 28 -1.57 4.14 3.07
N GLN A 29 -2.32 4.07 4.16
CA GLN A 29 -1.88 4.58 5.45
C GLN A 29 -0.89 3.61 6.10
N LEU A 30 0.03 4.18 6.87
CA LEU A 30 0.83 3.41 7.83
C LEU A 30 0.00 3.10 9.08
N SER A 31 0.34 2.02 9.80
CA SER A 31 -0.27 1.75 11.11
C SER A 31 -0.16 2.95 12.04
N GLY A 32 -1.29 3.41 12.58
CA GLY A 32 -1.33 4.53 13.52
C GLY A 32 -1.05 5.91 12.90
N SER A 33 -1.08 6.04 11.57
CA SER A 33 -0.91 7.31 10.86
C SER A 33 -2.07 7.58 9.93
N GLU A 34 -2.55 8.82 9.91
CA GLU A 34 -3.51 9.27 8.90
C GLU A 34 -2.84 9.66 7.57
N THR A 35 -1.51 9.74 7.56
CA THR A 35 -0.74 10.08 6.36
C THR A 35 -0.76 8.94 5.37
N VAL A 36 -1.13 9.24 4.12
CA VAL A 36 -1.10 8.30 3.01
C VAL A 36 0.26 8.32 2.31
N HIS A 37 0.83 7.13 2.14
CA HIS A 37 2.06 6.88 1.42
C HIS A 37 1.76 6.19 0.09
N ALA A 38 2.60 6.41 -0.91
CA ALA A 38 2.60 5.58 -2.10
C ALA A 38 3.13 4.18 -1.76
N PHE A 39 2.55 3.14 -2.37
CA PHE A 39 3.03 1.77 -2.21
C PHE A 39 3.07 1.02 -3.53
N VAL A 40 3.91 -0.03 -3.55
CA VAL A 40 3.88 -1.10 -4.55
C VAL A 40 3.83 -2.45 -3.83
N GLY A 41 3.03 -3.38 -4.33
CA GLY A 41 2.92 -4.71 -3.74
C GLY A 41 2.35 -5.74 -4.69
N LYS A 42 2.33 -6.99 -4.27
CA LYS A 42 1.77 -8.12 -5.04
C LYS A 42 0.80 -8.88 -4.15
N GLY A 43 -0.27 -9.43 -4.73
CA GLY A 43 -1.31 -10.11 -3.96
C GLY A 43 -0.74 -11.21 -3.05
N GLY A 44 -1.07 -11.16 -1.76
CA GLY A 44 -0.55 -12.10 -0.74
C GLY A 44 0.78 -11.68 -0.11
N GLU A 45 1.46 -10.66 -0.65
CA GLU A 45 2.76 -10.19 -0.18
C GLU A 45 2.64 -8.86 0.57
N LYS A 46 3.66 -8.57 1.40
CA LYS A 46 3.76 -7.30 2.11
C LYS A 46 4.01 -6.17 1.09
N ALA A 47 3.24 -5.09 1.21
CA ALA A 47 3.47 -3.89 0.40
C ALA A 47 4.79 -3.20 0.80
N THR A 48 5.47 -2.66 -0.20
CA THR A 48 6.65 -1.81 -0.06
C THR A 48 6.20 -0.37 0.00
N ASP A 49 6.61 0.32 1.07
CA ASP A 49 6.38 1.75 1.25
C ASP A 49 7.34 2.55 0.34
N LEU A 50 6.79 3.43 -0.48
CA LEU A 50 7.55 4.36 -1.33
C LEU A 50 7.62 5.77 -0.72
N GLY A 51 6.92 6.00 0.39
CA GLY A 51 6.89 7.26 1.10
C GLY A 51 5.90 8.27 0.55
N THR A 52 6.06 9.51 1.02
CA THR A 52 5.34 10.69 0.53
C THR A 52 6.27 11.52 -0.35
N LEU A 53 5.72 12.50 -1.08
CA LEU A 53 6.53 13.41 -1.89
C LEU A 53 7.33 14.43 -1.06
N GLY A 54 7.12 14.50 0.26
CA GLY A 54 7.82 15.43 1.16
C GLY A 54 7.52 16.89 0.85
N GLY A 55 6.54 17.47 1.55
CA GLY A 55 6.28 18.92 1.52
C GLY A 55 7.26 19.70 2.38
#